data_AF-A0A938Q598-F1
#
_entry.id   AF-A0A938Q598-F1
#
_cell.length_a   1.000
_cell.length_b   1.000
_cell.length_c   1.000
_cell.angle_alpha   90.00
_cell.angle_beta   90.00
_cell.angle_gamma   90.00
#
_symmetry.space_group_name_H-M   'P 1'
#
loop_
_entity.id
_entity.type
_entity.pdbx_description
1 polymer ?
#
loop_
_entity_poly.entity_id
_entity_poly.type
_entity_poly.pdbx_seq_one_letter_code
_entity_poly.pdbx_strand_id
1 'polypeptide(L)'
;MRKVAIFVGTFFVLLHWHESICLAQERVRIGWAAMTASHTLLWVAQEKGLFTKHGLIPESIFFGAGPPAMQALVAGDLDAADPRSFVDGSFVQEMESSGFIKQLKR
;
A
#
# COMPACT_ATOMS: atom_id res chain seq x y z
N MET A 1 53.05 11.18 -19.00
CA MET A 1 51.90 10.36 -19.44
C MET A 1 51.29 9.48 -18.34
N ARG A 2 52.08 8.92 -17.40
CA ARG A 2 51.57 8.09 -16.28
C ARG A 2 50.61 8.79 -15.30
N LYS A 3 50.73 10.11 -15.11
CA LYS A 3 49.87 10.91 -14.20
C LYS A 3 48.47 11.21 -14.75
N VAL A 4 48.31 11.26 -16.09
CA VAL A 4 47.01 11.52 -16.75
C VAL A 4 46.12 10.28 -16.67
N ALA A 5 46.69 9.08 -16.82
CA ALA A 5 45.96 7.82 -16.68
C ALA A 5 45.39 7.62 -15.27
N ILE A 6 46.09 8.07 -14.23
CA ILE A 6 45.62 8.00 -12.84
C ILE A 6 44.42 8.93 -12.65
N PHE A 7 44.48 10.17 -13.13
CA PHE A 7 43.40 11.14 -12.98
C PHE A 7 42.11 10.73 -13.72
N VAL A 8 42.25 10.16 -14.92
CA VAL A 8 41.12 9.64 -15.70
C VAL A 8 40.50 8.40 -15.04
N GLY A 9 41.33 7.52 -14.46
CA GLY A 9 40.87 6.37 -13.70
C GLY A 9 40.10 6.77 -12.44
N THR A 10 40.57 7.77 -11.70
CA THR A 10 39.87 8.27 -10.50
C THR A 10 38.53 8.92 -10.86
N PHE A 11 38.45 9.64 -11.98
CA PHE A 11 37.20 10.24 -12.48
C PHE A 11 36.17 9.17 -12.90
N PHE A 12 36.61 8.06 -13.51
CA PHE A 12 35.73 6.96 -13.88
C PHE A 12 35.20 6.15 -12.69
N VAL A 13 36.00 6.01 -11.63
CA VAL A 13 35.59 5.36 -10.37
C VAL A 13 34.59 6.21 -9.60
N LEU A 14 34.75 7.53 -9.60
CA LEU A 14 33.80 8.47 -8.98
C LEU A 14 32.45 8.55 -9.74
N LEU A 15 32.43 8.32 -11.05
CA LEU A 15 31.20 8.28 -11.85
C LEU A 15 30.40 6.98 -11.75
N HIS A 16 31.01 5.88 -11.30
CA HIS A 16 30.33 4.58 -11.12
C HIS A 16 29.61 4.45 -9.77
N TRP A 17 29.66 5.47 -8.91
CA TRP A 17 28.87 5.60 -7.69
C TRP A 17 27.56 6.34 -7.97
N HIS A 18 26.82 5.94 -9.02
CA HIS A 18 25.43 6.33 -9.06
C HIS A 18 24.68 5.37 -8.14
N GLU A 19 24.41 5.83 -6.92
CA GLU A 19 23.62 5.07 -5.96
C GLU A 19 22.33 4.60 -6.63
N SER A 20 22.13 3.29 -6.65
CA SER A 20 20.82 2.72 -6.85
C SER A 20 19.96 3.19 -5.68
N ILE A 21 19.23 4.28 -5.86
CA ILE A 21 18.13 4.66 -4.98
C ILE A 21 17.10 3.52 -5.12
N CYS A 22 17.26 2.49 -4.31
CA CYS A 22 16.24 1.50 -4.08
C CYS A 22 15.12 2.22 -3.35
N LEU A 23 14.08 2.63 -4.06
CA LEU A 23 12.79 2.87 -3.44
C LEU A 23 12.32 1.52 -2.90
N ALA A 24 12.64 1.25 -1.64
CA ALA A 24 12.12 0.10 -0.93
C ALA A 24 10.59 0.22 -0.97
N GLN A 25 9.94 -0.67 -1.71
CA GLN A 25 8.50 -0.64 -1.89
C GLN A 25 7.84 -0.72 -0.51
N GLU A 26 7.07 0.31 -0.17
CA GLU A 26 6.54 0.46 1.17
C GLU A 26 5.46 -0.60 1.39
N ARG A 27 5.57 -1.38 2.46
CA ARG A 27 4.61 -2.45 2.76
C ARG A 27 3.46 -1.83 3.54
N VAL A 28 2.24 -2.11 3.11
CA VAL A 28 1.02 -1.64 3.79
C VAL A 28 0.34 -2.84 4.40
N ARG A 29 0.32 -2.89 5.73
CA ARG A 29 -0.22 -3.98 6.55
C ARG A 29 -1.65 -3.66 6.94
N ILE A 30 -2.58 -4.40 6.34
CA ILE A 30 -4.01 -4.18 6.50
C ILE A 30 -4.59 -5.36 7.26
N GLY A 31 -4.99 -5.09 8.50
CA GLY A 31 -5.57 -6.06 9.40
C GLY A 31 -7.09 -6.09 9.29
N TRP A 32 -7.67 -7.26 9.55
CA TRP A 32 -9.11 -7.41 9.62
C TRP A 32 -9.55 -8.35 10.72
N ALA A 33 -10.61 -7.91 11.41
CA ALA A 33 -11.19 -8.57 12.56
C ALA A 33 -12.38 -9.48 12.24
N ALA A 34 -13.01 -9.33 11.06
CA ALA A 34 -14.19 -10.10 10.66
C ALA A 34 -14.28 -10.22 9.14
N MET A 35 -14.67 -11.38 8.61
CA MET A 35 -14.98 -11.49 7.17
C MET A 35 -16.32 -10.79 6.89
N THR A 36 -16.27 -9.59 6.32
CA THR A 36 -17.45 -8.78 6.00
C THR A 36 -17.37 -8.31 4.55
N ALA A 37 -18.51 -7.97 3.94
CA ALA A 37 -18.56 -7.50 2.55
C ALA A 37 -17.74 -6.21 2.32
N SER A 38 -17.50 -5.40 3.35
CA SER A 38 -16.68 -4.20 3.26
C SER A 38 -15.21 -4.49 2.92
N HIS A 39 -14.70 -5.70 3.21
CA HIS A 39 -13.34 -6.11 2.82
C HIS A 39 -13.20 -6.42 1.32
N THR A 40 -14.32 -6.66 0.62
CA THR A 40 -14.30 -6.94 -0.83
C THR A 40 -13.72 -5.78 -1.62
N LEU A 41 -13.94 -4.53 -1.21
CA LEU A 41 -13.36 -3.35 -1.88
C LEU A 41 -11.83 -3.37 -1.84
N LEU A 42 -11.25 -3.75 -0.69
CA LEU A 42 -9.81 -3.84 -0.55
C LEU A 42 -9.23 -5.00 -1.36
N TRP A 43 -9.94 -6.14 -1.41
CA TRP A 43 -9.55 -7.28 -2.21
C TRP A 43 -9.55 -6.96 -3.71
N VAL A 44 -10.60 -6.28 -4.19
CA VAL A 44 -10.65 -5.78 -5.58
C VAL A 44 -9.52 -4.77 -5.83
N ALA A 45 -9.20 -3.90 -4.87
CA ALA A 45 -8.09 -2.97 -5.01
C ALA A 45 -6.73 -3.68 -5.15
N GLN A 46 -6.55 -4.78 -4.41
CA GLN A 46 -5.37 -5.64 -4.50
C GLN A 46 -5.32 -6.40 -5.83
N GLU A 47 -6.42 -7.01 -6.28
CA GLU A 47 -6.50 -7.72 -7.56
C GLU A 47 -6.25 -6.79 -8.77
N LYS A 48 -6.73 -5.55 -8.69
CA LYS A 48 -6.50 -4.53 -9.72
C LYS A 48 -5.09 -3.93 -9.66
N GLY A 49 -4.26 -4.34 -8.71
CA GLY A 49 -2.89 -3.85 -8.54
C GLY A 49 -2.83 -2.36 -8.20
N LEU A 50 -3.89 -1.78 -7.61
CA LEU A 50 -3.92 -0.36 -7.25
C LEU A 50 -2.82 -0.02 -6.26
N PHE A 51 -2.55 -0.88 -5.28
CA PHE A 51 -1.44 -0.71 -4.33
C PHE A 51 -0.09 -0.73 -5.05
N THR A 52 0.14 -1.71 -5.92
CA THR A 52 1.39 -1.84 -6.68
C THR A 52 1.63 -0.64 -7.60
N LYS A 53 0.57 -0.09 -8.21
CA LYS A 53 0.65 1.14 -9.03
C LYS A 53 1.17 2.34 -8.23
N HIS A 54 0.90 2.38 -6.93
CA HIS A 54 1.38 3.41 -6.03
C HIS A 54 2.69 3.03 -5.31
N GLY A 55 3.36 1.95 -5.71
CA GLY A 55 4.59 1.50 -5.08
C GLY A 55 4.38 0.94 -3.68
N LEU A 56 3.20 0.38 -3.40
CA LEU A 56 2.85 -0.24 -2.13
C LEU A 56 2.73 -1.75 -2.29
N ILE A 57 3.18 -2.53 -1.31
CA ILE A 57 2.95 -3.98 -1.24
C ILE A 57 1.85 -4.23 -0.21
N PRO A 58 0.64 -4.63 -0.62
CA PRO A 58 -0.45 -4.91 0.31
C PRO A 58 -0.21 -6.24 1.02
N GLU A 59 -0.13 -6.21 2.35
CA GLU A 59 -0.09 -7.38 3.24
C GLU A 59 -1.38 -7.45 4.05
N SER A 60 -2.05 -8.59 4.00
CA SER A 60 -3.38 -8.78 4.57
C SER A 60 -3.30 -9.70 5.79
N ILE A 61 -3.76 -9.26 6.97
CA ILE A 61 -3.61 -10.02 8.22
C ILE A 61 -4.98 -10.23 8.88
N PHE A 62 -5.39 -11.49 9.05
CA PHE A 62 -6.66 -11.84 9.70
C PHE A 62 -6.51 -12.19 11.17
N PHE A 63 -7.24 -11.46 12.02
CA PHE A 63 -7.22 -11.60 13.47
C PHE A 63 -8.42 -12.36 14.04
N GLY A 64 -9.51 -12.51 13.27
CA GLY A 64 -10.74 -13.18 13.72
C GLY A 64 -11.53 -12.49 14.83
N ALA A 65 -10.98 -11.45 15.47
CA ALA A 65 -11.65 -10.62 16.46
C ALA A 65 -11.12 -9.18 16.45
N GLY A 66 -11.95 -8.24 16.90
CA GLY A 66 -11.64 -6.80 16.94
C GLY A 66 -10.51 -6.40 17.89
N PRO A 67 -10.53 -6.81 19.16
CA PRO A 67 -9.53 -6.37 20.13
C PRO A 67 -8.07 -6.72 19.76
N PRO A 68 -7.75 -7.94 19.28
CA PRO A 68 -6.39 -8.24 18.82
C PRO A 68 -5.95 -7.41 17.62
N ALA A 69 -6.85 -7.14 16.66
CA ALA A 69 -6.55 -6.28 15.51
C ALA A 69 -6.27 -4.83 15.95
N MET A 70 -7.04 -4.33 16.92
CA MET A 70 -6.84 -2.99 17.45
C MET A 70 -5.53 -2.89 18.25
N GLN A 71 -5.17 -3.93 19.00
CA GLN A 71 -3.88 -4.00 19.70
C GLN A 71 -2.70 -3.95 18.71
N ALA A 72 -2.78 -4.70 17.61
CA ALA A 72 -1.77 -4.68 16.55
C ALA A 72 -1.70 -3.31 15.85
N LEU A 73 -2.83 -2.64 15.61
CA LEU A 73 -2.86 -1.28 15.08
C LEU A 73 -2.17 -0.28 16.01
N VAL A 74 -2.49 -0.32 17.30
CA VAL A 74 -1.87 0.58 18.30
C VAL A 74 -0.38 0.28 18.47
N ALA A 75 0.04 -0.99 18.34
CA ALA A 75 1.44 -1.40 18.37
C ALA A 75 2.24 -0.96 17.12
N GLY A 76 1.57 -0.51 16.05
CA GLY A 76 2.20 -0.19 14.76
C GLY A 76 2.48 -1.41 13.89
N ASP A 77 1.92 -2.57 14.25
CA ASP A 77 2.02 -3.79 13.42
C ASP A 77 1.08 -3.75 12.20
N LEU A 78 0.10 -2.82 12.21
CA LEU A 78 -0.83 -2.56 11.11
C LEU A 78 -0.83 -1.08 10.75
N ASP A 79 -0.98 -0.78 9.47
CA ASP A 79 -1.21 0.58 8.96
C ASP A 79 -2.71 0.90 8.91
N ALA A 80 -3.56 -0.13 8.82
CA ALA A 80 -5.02 0.00 8.85
C ALA A 80 -5.67 -1.27 9.40
N ALA A 81 -6.78 -1.13 10.14
CA ALA A 81 -7.49 -2.27 10.74
C ALA A 81 -9.01 -2.30 10.53
N ASP A 82 -9.60 -1.24 9.95
CA ASP A 82 -11.05 -1.16 9.72
C ASP A 82 -11.38 -0.46 8.39
N PRO A 83 -12.00 -1.15 7.40
CA PRO A 83 -12.53 -0.53 6.20
C PRO A 83 -13.47 0.65 6.45
N ARG A 84 -14.13 0.72 7.62
CA ARG A 84 -15.03 1.85 7.96
C ARG A 84 -14.30 3.19 8.03
N SER A 85 -12.98 3.22 8.27
CA SER A 85 -12.24 4.49 8.17
C SER A 85 -12.05 4.94 6.72
N PHE A 86 -12.18 4.03 5.75
CA PHE A 86 -12.10 4.32 4.32
C PHE A 86 -13.48 4.45 3.66
N VAL A 87 -14.52 3.91 4.30
CA VAL A 87 -15.93 3.94 3.87
C VAL A 87 -16.68 4.84 4.85
N ASP A 88 -16.51 6.15 4.67
CA ASP A 88 -17.26 7.16 5.41
C ASP A 88 -18.53 7.58 4.63
N GLY A 89 -19.26 8.56 5.18
CA GLY A 89 -20.47 9.08 4.53
C GLY A 89 -20.21 9.67 3.13
N SER A 90 -18.99 10.15 2.84
CA SER A 90 -18.64 10.75 1.55
C SER A 90 -18.53 9.70 0.44
N PHE A 91 -17.90 8.56 0.73
CA PHE A 91 -17.81 7.44 -0.21
C PHE A 91 -19.20 6.83 -0.50
N VAL A 92 -20.05 6.72 0.52
CA VAL A 92 -21.44 6.27 0.34
C VAL A 92 -22.20 7.22 -0.59
N GLN A 93 -22.02 8.54 -0.41
CA GLN A 93 -22.67 9.56 -1.23
C GLN A 93 -22.15 9.57 -2.68
N GLU A 94 -20.86 9.29 -2.88
CA GLU A 94 -20.27 9.07 -4.21
C GLU A 94 -20.88 7.84 -4.91
N MET A 95 -21.00 6.71 -4.20
CA MET A 95 -21.65 5.49 -4.71
C MET A 95 -23.14 5.69 -5.04
N GLU A 96 -23.84 6.55 -4.31
CA GLU A 96 -25.22 6.95 -4.63
C GLU A 96 -25.28 7.84 -5.87
N SER A 97 -24.42 8.87 -5.96
CA SER A 97 -24.39 9.81 -7.09
C SER A 97 -23.96 9.17 -8.41
N SER A 98 -23.05 8.19 -8.37
CA SER A 98 -22.59 7.41 -9.53
C SER A 98 -23.65 6.43 -10.06
N GLY A 99 -24.73 6.23 -9.32
CA GLY A 99 -25.78 5.27 -9.67
C GLY A 99 -25.37 3.81 -9.52
N PHE A 100 -24.19 3.53 -8.97
CA PHE A 100 -23.66 2.18 -8.76
C PHE A 100 -24.59 1.33 -7.86
N ILE A 101 -25.12 1.91 -6.77
CA ILE A 101 -26.08 1.23 -5.89
C ILE A 101 -27.37 0.83 -6.63
N LYS A 102 -27.79 1.65 -7.59
CA LYS A 102 -29.01 1.43 -8.38
C LYS A 102 -28.83 0.29 -9.39
N GLN A 103 -27.62 0.11 -9.92
CA GLN A 103 -27.27 -1.04 -10.78
C GLN A 103 -27.24 -2.37 -10.02
N LEU A 104 -26.82 -2.37 -8.75
CA LEU A 104 -26.74 -3.59 -7.93
C LEU A 104 -28.10 -4.14 -7.51
N LYS A 105 -29.13 -3.29 -7.40
CA LYS A 105 -30.48 -3.68 -6.98
C LYS A 105 -31.38 -4.13 -8.15
N ARG A 106 -30.78 -4.51 -9.28
CA ARG A 106 -31.49 -4.97 -10.47
C ARG A 106 -31.64 -6.49 -10.48
#